data_AF-A0A7S2XV64-F1
#
_entry.id   AF-A0A7S2XV64-F1
#
_cell.length_a   1.000
_cell.length_b   1.000
_cell.length_c   1.000
_cell.angle_alpha   90.00
_cell.angle_beta   90.00
_cell.angle_gamma   90.00
#
_symmetry.space_group_name_H-M   'P 1'
#
loop_
_entity.id
_entity.type
_entity.pdbx_description
1 polymer ?
#
loop_
_entity_poly.entity_id
_entity_poly.type
_entity_poly.pdbx_seq_one_letter_code
_entity_poly.pdbx_strand_id
1 'polypeptide(L)'
;GNLALLVSLTTLHLAVKLHETKKIKLSTLASLSRGQFGAEDIEAMEWEILKALKWNVHPPTTISFISHLLLFLPAEVRQAVRKDLFEMSRYLTELSVCDTALVEVKP
;
A
#
# COMPACT_ATOMS: atom_id res chain seq x y z
N GLY A 1 -18.93 -7.40 -5.51
CA GLY A 1 -17.89 -8.01 -6.35
C GLY A 1 -17.13 -6.96 -7.14
N ASN A 2 -17.78 -6.38 -8.17
CA ASN A 2 -17.09 -5.55 -9.17
C ASN A 2 -16.53 -4.22 -8.63
N LEU A 3 -17.27 -3.51 -7.77
CA LEU A 3 -16.81 -2.22 -7.23
C LEU A 3 -15.56 -2.34 -6.35
N ALA A 4 -15.51 -3.36 -5.49
CA ALA A 4 -14.36 -3.58 -4.61
C ALA A 4 -13.07 -3.85 -5.39
N LEU A 5 -13.17 -4.57 -6.52
CA LEU A 5 -12.03 -4.80 -7.42
C LEU A 5 -11.55 -3.50 -8.08
N LEU A 6 -12.47 -2.69 -8.63
CA LEU A 6 -12.13 -1.41 -9.23
C LEU A 6 -11.48 -0.45 -8.23
N VAL A 7 -12.07 -0.34 -7.03
CA VAL A 7 -11.49 0.46 -5.93
C VAL A 7 -10.09 -0.05 -5.59
N SER A 8 -9.90 -1.36 -5.44
CA SER A 8 -8.60 -1.94 -5.09
C SER A 8 -7.52 -1.68 -6.15
N LEU A 9 -7.85 -1.82 -7.44
CA LEU A 9 -6.95 -1.53 -8.56
C LEU A 9 -6.57 -0.03 -8.58
N THR A 10 -7.54 0.83 -8.30
CA THR A 10 -7.35 2.27 -8.30
C THR A 10 -6.54 2.73 -7.09
N THR A 11 -6.77 2.18 -5.89
CA THR A 11 -5.96 2.47 -4.71
C THR A 11 -4.52 1.98 -4.88
N LEU A 12 -4.32 0.84 -5.56
CA LEU A 12 -2.98 0.38 -5.93
C LEU A 12 -2.31 1.34 -6.93
N HIS A 13 -3.05 1.82 -7.93
CA HIS A 13 -2.55 2.82 -8.89
C HIS A 13 -2.09 4.11 -8.19
N LEU A 14 -2.92 4.62 -7.26
CA LEU A 14 -2.60 5.78 -6.43
C LEU A 14 -1.35 5.56 -5.58
N ALA A 15 -1.26 4.43 -4.88
CA ALA A 15 -0.11 4.10 -4.05
C ALA A 15 1.19 4.06 -4.86
N VAL A 16 1.17 3.45 -6.06
CA VAL A 16 2.32 3.44 -6.99
C VAL A 16 2.69 4.85 -7.42
N LYS A 17 1.72 5.71 -7.75
CA LYS A 17 1.99 7.11 -8.12
C LYS A 17 2.65 7.93 -7.00
N LEU A 18 2.33 7.60 -5.75
CA LEU A 18 2.79 8.36 -4.57
C LEU A 18 4.13 7.88 -4.02
N HIS A 19 4.36 6.56 -4.05
CA HIS A 19 5.50 5.95 -3.34
C HIS A 19 6.57 5.37 -4.27
N GLU A 20 6.25 5.09 -5.54
CA GLU A 20 7.20 4.46 -6.46
C GLU A 20 7.74 5.43 -7.50
N THR A 21 9.03 5.30 -7.80
CA THR A 21 9.67 6.08 -8.87
C THR A 21 9.30 5.55 -10.26
N LYS A 22 9.00 4.24 -10.36
CA LYS A 22 8.66 3.58 -11.61
C LYS A 22 7.16 3.64 -11.84
N LYS A 23 6.76 4.29 -12.93
CA LYS A 23 5.36 4.36 -13.35
C LYS A 23 4.90 3.03 -13.94
N ILE A 24 3.75 2.54 -13.49
CA ILE A 24 3.04 1.42 -14.10
C ILE A 24 2.01 1.98 -15.08
N LYS A 25 1.93 1.42 -16.28
CA LYS A 25 0.93 1.82 -17.28
C LYS A 25 -0.46 1.43 -16.79
N LEU A 26 -1.44 2.33 -16.95
CA LEU A 26 -2.84 2.07 -16.61
C LEU A 26 -3.39 0.83 -17.32
N SER A 27 -3.00 0.58 -18.57
CA SER A 27 -3.39 -0.63 -19.31
C SER A 27 -2.88 -1.92 -18.68
N THR A 28 -1.71 -1.90 -18.02
CA THR A 28 -1.17 -3.04 -17.27
C THR A 28 -1.98 -3.29 -15.99
N LEU A 29 -2.43 -2.25 -15.31
CA LEU A 29 -3.32 -2.38 -14.15
C LEU A 29 -4.72 -2.86 -14.56
N ALA A 30 -5.26 -2.32 -15.65
CA ALA A 30 -6.55 -2.74 -16.21
C ALA A 30 -6.57 -4.22 -16.60
N SER A 31 -5.47 -4.76 -17.13
CA SER A 31 -5.40 -6.19 -17.50
C SER A 31 -5.50 -7.14 -16.30
N LEU A 32 -5.16 -6.68 -15.08
CA LEU A 32 -5.35 -7.45 -13.85
C LEU A 32 -6.84 -7.70 -13.53
N SER A 33 -7.73 -6.86 -14.06
CA SER A 33 -9.19 -7.05 -13.95
C SER A 33 -9.75 -8.13 -14.90
N ARG A 34 -8.89 -8.73 -15.76
CA ARG A 34 -9.30 -9.67 -16.83
C ARG A 34 -10.35 -9.08 -17.77
N GLY A 35 -10.21 -7.78 -18.08
CA GLY A 35 -11.08 -7.06 -19.01
C GLY A 35 -12.40 -6.58 -18.42
N GLN A 36 -12.58 -6.62 -17.09
CA GLN A 36 -13.77 -6.06 -16.45
C GLN A 36 -13.76 -4.54 -16.41
N PHE A 37 -12.56 -3.93 -16.37
CA PHE A 37 -12.38 -2.49 -16.30
C PHE A 37 -11.30 -2.04 -17.29
N GLY A 38 -11.55 -0.89 -17.91
CA GLY A 38 -10.59 -0.18 -18.75
C GLY A 38 -9.75 0.83 -17.97
N ALA A 39 -8.87 1.53 -18.68
CA ALA A 39 -8.09 2.63 -18.09
C ALA A 39 -9.00 3.79 -17.65
N GLU A 40 -10.03 4.11 -18.44
CA GLU A 40 -10.98 5.18 -18.14
C GLU A 40 -11.76 4.93 -16.83
N ASP A 41 -12.11 3.67 -16.54
CA ASP A 41 -12.78 3.30 -15.29
C ASP A 41 -11.87 3.57 -14.07
N ILE A 42 -10.58 3.27 -14.20
CA ILE A 42 -9.58 3.50 -13.14
C ILE A 42 -9.36 5.00 -12.95
N GLU A 43 -9.28 5.77 -14.03
CA GLU A 43 -9.13 7.24 -13.96
C GLU A 43 -10.37 7.91 -13.33
N ALA A 44 -11.58 7.47 -13.69
CA ALA A 44 -12.81 7.97 -13.11
C ALA A 44 -12.88 7.64 -11.61
N MET A 45 -12.56 6.40 -11.23
CA MET A 45 -12.52 5.98 -9.83
C MET A 45 -11.43 6.71 -9.03
N GLU A 46 -10.30 7.06 -9.67
CA GLU A 46 -9.22 7.81 -9.03
C GLU A 46 -9.73 9.15 -8.51
N TRP A 47 -10.49 9.87 -9.32
CA TRP A 47 -11.11 11.13 -8.94
C TRP A 47 -12.10 10.98 -7.78
N GLU A 48 -12.92 9.94 -7.80
CA GLU A 48 -13.89 9.69 -6.73
C GLU A 48 -13.19 9.38 -5.40
N ILE A 49 -12.15 8.54 -5.42
CA ILE A 49 -11.35 8.22 -4.23
C ILE A 49 -10.62 9.45 -3.70
N LEU A 50 -9.97 10.25 -4.57
CA LEU A 50 -9.25 11.45 -4.16
C LEU A 50 -10.16 12.49 -3.49
N LYS A 51 -11.36 12.70 -4.04
CA LYS A 51 -12.36 13.58 -3.43
C LYS A 51 -12.86 13.04 -2.09
N ALA A 52 -13.17 11.74 -2.02
CA ALA A 52 -13.64 11.10 -0.79
C ALA A 52 -12.60 11.17 0.34
N LEU A 53 -11.33 10.97 0.01
CA LEU A 53 -10.21 11.11 0.95
C LEU A 53 -9.82 12.57 1.23
N LYS A 54 -10.45 13.55 0.57
CA LYS A 54 -10.09 14.98 0.65
C LYS A 54 -8.60 15.20 0.38
N TRP A 55 -8.05 14.46 -0.59
CA TRP A 55 -6.62 14.47 -0.94
C TRP A 55 -5.67 14.02 0.17
N ASN A 56 -6.16 13.46 1.28
CA ASN A 56 -5.32 12.89 2.34
C ASN A 56 -4.79 11.50 1.94
N VAL A 57 -3.80 11.49 1.04
CA VAL A 57 -3.27 10.27 0.41
C VAL A 57 -1.88 9.87 0.92
N HIS A 58 -1.32 10.60 1.88
CA HIS A 58 -0.01 10.30 2.47
C HIS A 58 -0.09 10.06 3.99
N PRO A 59 -0.95 9.14 4.47
CA PRO A 59 -0.94 8.78 5.88
C PRO A 59 0.32 7.98 6.25
N PRO A 60 0.80 8.05 7.50
CA PRO A 60 1.86 7.17 7.96
C PRO A 60 1.39 5.72 7.93
N THR A 61 2.23 4.83 7.40
CA THR A 61 1.96 3.39 7.29
C THR A 61 2.71 2.61 8.37
N THR A 62 2.22 1.42 8.72
CA THR A 62 2.87 0.54 9.71
C THR A 62 4.32 0.23 9.35
N ILE A 63 4.63 0.06 8.05
CA ILE A 63 6.01 -0.17 7.59
C ILE A 63 6.92 1.05 7.81
N SER A 64 6.36 2.27 7.77
CA SER A 64 7.09 3.48 8.14
C SER A 64 7.48 3.44 9.63
N PHE A 65 6.56 3.06 10.50
CA PHE A 65 6.84 2.90 11.94
C PHE A 65 7.89 1.82 12.21
N ILE A 66 7.80 0.65 11.56
CA ILE A 66 8.83 -0.41 11.67
C ILE A 66 10.21 0.15 11.34
N SER A 67 10.32 0.92 10.25
CA SER A 67 11.58 1.50 9.82
C SER A 67 12.17 2.45 10.86
N HIS A 68 11.33 3.25 11.53
CA HIS A 68 11.74 4.13 12.63
C HIS A 68 12.09 3.35 13.91
N LEU A 69 11.32 2.32 14.24
CA LEU A 69 11.57 1.48 15.43
C LEU A 69 12.95 0.80 15.35
N LEU A 70 13.35 0.36 14.16
CA LEU A 70 14.66 -0.26 13.95
C LEU A 70 15.85 0.71 14.12
N LEU A 71 15.62 2.02 14.06
CA LEU A 71 16.66 3.02 14.35
C LEU A 71 17.06 3.02 15.84
N PHE A 72 16.18 2.56 16.73
CA PHE A 72 16.47 2.46 18.16
C PHE A 72 17.32 1.24 18.53
N LEU A 73 17.62 0.34 17.58
CA LEU A 73 18.49 -0.80 17.86
C LEU A 73 19.95 -0.35 18.13
N PRO A 74 20.63 -0.93 19.13
CA PRO A 74 22.03 -0.60 19.44
C PRO A 74 22.96 -0.77 18.24
N ALA A 75 23.97 0.10 18.11
CA ALA A 75 24.88 0.11 16.95
C ALA A 75 25.65 -1.21 16.76
N GLU A 76 25.80 -1.98 17.84
CA GLU A 76 26.47 -3.29 17.89
C GLU A 76 25.65 -4.40 17.20
N VAL A 77 24.35 -4.17 17.00
CA VAL A 77 23.48 -5.13 16.30
C VAL A 77 23.91 -5.23 14.84
N ARG A 78 24.36 -6.43 14.46
CA ARG A 78 24.81 -6.75 13.10
C ARG A 78 23.73 -6.41 12.06
N GLN A 79 24.16 -5.92 10.91
CA GLN A 79 23.26 -5.55 9.82
C GLN A 79 22.37 -6.71 9.34
N ALA A 80 22.87 -7.95 9.37
CA ALA A 80 22.07 -9.13 9.06
C ALA A 80 20.86 -9.26 9.99
N VAL A 81 21.06 -9.11 11.30
CA VAL A 81 19.98 -9.19 12.29
C VAL A 81 18.97 -8.04 12.11
N ARG A 82 19.45 -6.83 11.80
CA ARG A 82 18.56 -5.69 11.49
C ARG A 82 17.69 -5.97 10.27
N LYS A 83 18.27 -6.59 9.23
CA LYS A 83 17.55 -6.99 8.03
C LYS A 83 16.52 -8.08 8.34
N ASP A 84 16.90 -9.11 9.09
CA ASP A 84 15.99 -10.21 9.45
C ASP A 84 14.80 -9.69 10.27
N LEU A 85 15.05 -8.79 11.23
CA LEU A 85 13.98 -8.12 11.99
C LEU A 85 13.05 -7.31 11.11
N PHE A 86 13.60 -6.56 10.14
CA PHE A 86 12.79 -5.81 9.18
C PHE A 86 11.93 -6.73 8.32
N GLU A 87 12.51 -7.79 7.76
CA GLU A 87 11.79 -8.75 6.89
C GLU A 87 10.69 -9.49 7.66
N MET A 88 10.96 -9.94 8.88
CA MET A 88 9.94 -10.55 9.75
C MET A 88 8.83 -9.57 10.09
N SER A 89 9.17 -8.34 10.48
CA SER A 89 8.17 -7.32 10.85
C SER A 89 7.30 -6.94 9.65
N ARG A 90 7.91 -6.77 8.46
CA ARG A 90 7.19 -6.52 7.22
C ARG A 90 6.23 -7.65 6.89
N TYR A 91 6.67 -8.91 6.98
CA TYR A 91 5.82 -10.07 6.72
C TYR A 91 4.62 -10.12 7.67
N LEU A 92 4.83 -9.90 8.96
CA LEU A 92 3.73 -9.87 9.94
C LEU A 92 2.75 -8.71 9.67
N THR A 93 3.24 -7.56 9.23
CA THR A 93 2.38 -6.43 8.80
C THR A 93 1.58 -6.77 7.55
N GLU A 94 2.16 -7.47 6.57
CA GLU A 94 1.42 -7.93 5.39
C GLU A 94 0.27 -8.87 5.78
N LEU A 95 0.51 -9.79 6.74
CA LEU A 95 -0.53 -10.65 7.28
C LEU A 95 -1.59 -9.88 8.08
N SER A 96 -1.20 -8.89 8.87
CA SER A 96 -2.13 -8.14 9.72
C SER A 96 -3.16 -7.35 8.91
N VAL A 97 -2.79 -6.87 7.71
CA VAL A 97 -3.72 -6.16 6.81
C VAL A 97 -4.86 -7.06 6.32
N CYS A 98 -4.67 -8.38 6.32
CA CYS A 98 -5.72 -9.34 5.98
C CYS A 98 -6.71 -9.59 7.12
N ASP A 99 -6.41 -9.17 8.35
CA ASP A 99 -7.29 -9.30 9.50
C ASP A 99 -8.09 -8.02 9.71
N THR A 100 -9.39 -8.09 9.42
CA THR A 100 -10.31 -6.96 9.58
C THR A 100 -10.40 -6.44 11.01
N ALA A 101 -10.09 -7.26 12.02
CA ALA A 101 -10.09 -6.83 13.42
C ALA A 101 -9.00 -5.80 13.75
N LEU A 102 -7.96 -5.70 12.91
CA LEU A 102 -6.83 -4.81 13.11
C LEU A 102 -6.97 -3.47 12.36
N VAL A 103 -8.01 -3.30 11.55
CA VAL A 103 -8.22 -2.08 10.72
C VAL A 103 -8.42 -0.82 11.57
N GLU A 104 -9.06 -0.93 12.73
CA GLU A 104 -9.31 0.21 13.63
C GLU A 104 -8.11 0.53 14.54
N VAL A 105 -7.11 -0.34 14.57
CA VAL A 105 -5.89 -0.15 15.37
C VAL A 105 -4.99 0.84 14.64
N LYS A 106 -4.53 1.87 15.36
CA LYS A 106 -3.62 2.86 14.78
C LYS A 106 -2.27 2.21 14.43
N PRO A 107 -1.67 2.56 13.27
CA PRO A 107 -0.32 2.15 12.92
C PRO A 107 0.74 2.55 13.96
#